data_AF-A0A946C2E1-F1
#
_entry.id   AF-A0A946C2E1-F1
#
_cell.length_a   1.000
_cell.length_b   1.000
_cell.length_c   1.000
_cell.angle_alpha   90.00
_cell.angle_beta   90.00
_cell.angle_gamma   90.00
#
_symmetry.space_group_name_H-M   'P 1'
#
loop_
_entity.id
_entity.type
_entity.pdbx_description
1 polymer ?
#
loop_
_entity_poly.entity_id
_entity_poly.type
_entity_poly.pdbx_seq_one_letter_code
_entity_poly.pdbx_strand_id
1 'polypeptide(L)'
;MSYSYYEVYTNAQRAFSGLGFPYGADEDAAYIIAWLEAFDLYGINLFSSSYPKFDNSYNGSFDSKLNNKLNLQNRSCLMVGPGLIDYMTFQTNKNNEIKIEIINCADPLFLIPLLYRSMKKNIFSNIVDGKDTLAVINKENIFIHPKLKKNKHSNFNIILSKKIFETLDNNKDFIDYSTLKKNLSSGLNPNSVDWDIISEIAFRTYVPESEESREKGAGGGDAND
;
A
#
# COMPACT_ATOMS: atom_id res chain seq x y z
N MET A 1 -13.92 -12.97 -13.02
CA MET A 1 -14.59 -13.15 -11.71
C MET A 1 -14.47 -11.82 -10.99
N SER A 2 -15.53 -11.35 -10.33
CA SER A 2 -15.49 -10.10 -9.56
C SER A 2 -15.38 -10.44 -8.08
N TYR A 3 -14.49 -9.76 -7.38
CA TYR A 3 -14.25 -9.92 -5.94
C TYR A 3 -14.57 -8.62 -5.21
N SER A 4 -15.09 -8.71 -4.00
CA SER A 4 -15.22 -7.53 -3.15
C SER A 4 -13.84 -6.98 -2.77
N TYR A 5 -13.77 -5.70 -2.44
CA TYR A 5 -12.55 -5.10 -1.88
C TYR A 5 -12.03 -5.86 -0.65
N TYR A 6 -12.95 -6.35 0.18
CA TYR A 6 -12.59 -7.08 1.39
C TYR A 6 -11.99 -8.46 1.08
N GLU A 7 -12.48 -9.16 0.06
CA GLU A 7 -11.84 -10.41 -0.42
C GLU A 7 -10.44 -10.15 -0.96
N VAL A 8 -10.26 -9.09 -1.77
CA VAL A 8 -8.94 -8.70 -2.27
C VAL A 8 -7.99 -8.36 -1.12
N TYR A 9 -8.46 -7.58 -0.14
CA TYR A 9 -7.69 -7.22 1.05
C TYR A 9 -7.30 -8.46 1.88
N THR A 10 -8.26 -9.29 2.25
CA THR A 10 -8.01 -10.45 3.13
C THR A 10 -7.14 -11.51 2.46
N ASN A 11 -7.30 -11.75 1.16
CA ASN A 11 -6.43 -12.65 0.41
C ASN A 11 -5.00 -12.09 0.32
N ALA A 12 -4.84 -10.79 0.06
CA ALA A 12 -3.54 -10.14 0.05
C ALA A 12 -2.87 -10.19 1.44
N GLN A 13 -3.60 -9.95 2.52
CA GLN A 13 -3.10 -10.04 3.89
C GLN A 13 -2.55 -11.43 4.19
N ARG A 14 -3.33 -12.48 3.88
CA ARG A 14 -2.89 -13.87 4.03
C ARG A 14 -1.65 -14.15 3.19
N ALA A 15 -1.60 -13.67 1.96
CA ALA A 15 -0.42 -13.83 1.12
C ALA A 15 0.82 -13.14 1.73
N PHE A 16 0.71 -11.91 2.22
CA PHE A 16 1.84 -11.23 2.90
C PHE A 16 2.29 -11.96 4.16
N SER A 17 1.35 -12.44 4.98
CA SER A 17 1.66 -13.27 6.14
C SER A 17 2.39 -14.57 5.73
N GLY A 18 1.95 -15.22 4.65
CA GLY A 18 2.59 -16.40 4.05
C GLY A 18 3.98 -16.13 3.44
N LEU A 19 4.34 -14.87 3.22
CA LEU A 19 5.67 -14.41 2.80
C LEU A 19 6.53 -13.97 4.00
N GLY A 20 6.04 -14.10 5.23
CA GLY A 20 6.79 -13.75 6.44
C GLY A 20 6.68 -12.28 6.87
N PHE A 21 5.69 -11.53 6.38
CA PHE A 21 5.38 -10.21 6.95
C PHE A 21 4.80 -10.40 8.35
N PRO A 22 5.26 -9.65 9.37
CA PRO A 22 4.72 -9.73 10.71
C PRO A 22 3.31 -9.13 10.78
N TYR A 23 2.57 -9.54 11.81
CA TYR A 23 1.24 -9.01 12.10
C TYR A 23 1.25 -7.47 12.14
N GLY A 24 0.30 -6.85 11.44
CA GLY A 24 0.18 -5.41 11.26
C GLY A 24 0.91 -4.90 10.02
N ALA A 25 2.09 -5.42 9.70
CA ALA A 25 2.78 -5.08 8.45
C ALA A 25 2.13 -5.78 7.25
N ASP A 26 1.59 -6.98 7.45
CA ASP A 26 0.77 -7.69 6.47
C ASP A 26 -0.55 -6.94 6.16
N GLU A 27 -1.18 -6.36 7.18
CA GLU A 27 -2.37 -5.51 7.05
C GLU A 27 -2.09 -4.23 6.27
N ASP A 28 -1.00 -3.51 6.60
CA ASP A 28 -0.59 -2.32 5.88
C ASP A 28 -0.24 -2.62 4.41
N ALA A 29 0.49 -3.71 4.16
CA ALA A 29 0.82 -4.13 2.79
C ALA A 29 -0.42 -4.55 2.01
N ALA A 30 -1.35 -5.29 2.63
CA ALA A 30 -2.63 -5.67 2.02
C ALA A 30 -3.49 -4.45 1.70
N TYR A 31 -3.52 -3.45 2.58
CA TYR A 31 -4.19 -2.18 2.32
C TYR A 31 -3.63 -1.48 1.09
N ILE A 32 -2.30 -1.40 0.96
CA ILE A 32 -1.64 -0.79 -0.20
C ILE A 32 -2.08 -1.50 -1.50
N ILE A 33 -2.03 -2.82 -1.52
CA ILE A 33 -2.39 -3.63 -2.70
C ILE A 33 -3.87 -3.49 -3.05
N ALA A 34 -4.78 -3.68 -2.07
CA ALA A 34 -6.21 -3.58 -2.30
C ALA A 34 -6.64 -2.18 -2.74
N TRP A 35 -6.02 -1.14 -2.18
CA TRP A 35 -6.28 0.24 -2.59
C TRP A 35 -5.84 0.49 -4.03
N LEU A 36 -4.65 0.03 -4.43
CA LEU A 36 -4.18 0.19 -5.81
C LEU A 36 -5.09 -0.55 -6.79
N GLU A 37 -5.54 -1.76 -6.44
CA GLU A 37 -6.51 -2.49 -7.25
C GLU A 37 -7.84 -1.71 -7.37
N ALA A 38 -8.33 -1.14 -6.27
CA ALA A 38 -9.58 -0.37 -6.27
C ALA A 38 -9.51 0.95 -7.05
N PHE A 39 -8.32 1.47 -7.32
CA PHE A 39 -8.09 2.67 -8.11
C PHE A 39 -7.62 2.38 -9.54
N ASP A 40 -7.75 1.13 -10.00
CA ASP A 40 -7.33 0.68 -11.34
C ASP A 40 -5.83 0.90 -11.61
N LEU A 41 -5.01 0.77 -10.55
CA LEU A 41 -3.55 0.89 -10.56
C LEU A 41 -2.86 -0.48 -10.45
N TYR A 42 -3.61 -1.56 -10.73
CA TYR A 42 -3.10 -2.93 -10.88
C TYR A 42 -2.34 -3.44 -9.64
N GLY A 43 -2.89 -3.23 -8.44
CA GLY A 43 -2.26 -3.65 -7.18
C GLY A 43 -1.92 -5.13 -7.15
N ILE A 44 -2.84 -5.99 -7.60
CA ILE A 44 -2.64 -7.44 -7.62
C ILE A 44 -1.53 -7.84 -8.59
N ASN A 45 -1.48 -7.26 -9.79
CA ASN A 45 -0.39 -7.49 -10.73
C ASN A 45 0.97 -7.02 -10.19
N LEU A 46 1.00 -5.86 -9.53
CA LEU A 46 2.22 -5.35 -8.91
C LEU A 46 2.71 -6.28 -7.80
N PHE A 47 1.80 -6.86 -7.02
CA PHE A 47 2.15 -7.84 -6.00
C PHE A 47 2.65 -9.16 -6.62
N SER A 48 1.87 -9.80 -7.50
CA SER A 48 2.23 -11.08 -8.13
C SER A 48 3.58 -11.04 -8.86
N SER A 49 3.95 -9.90 -9.44
CA SER A 49 5.22 -9.73 -10.14
C SER A 49 6.40 -9.41 -9.23
N SER A 50 6.17 -8.90 -8.01
CA SER A 50 7.23 -8.44 -7.11
C SER A 50 7.45 -9.33 -5.88
N TYR A 51 6.51 -10.22 -5.54
CA TYR A 51 6.60 -11.07 -4.34
C TYR A 51 7.91 -11.85 -4.17
N PRO A 52 8.58 -12.36 -5.22
CA PRO A 52 9.82 -13.14 -5.02
C PRO A 52 10.93 -12.32 -4.36
N LYS A 53 10.88 -10.98 -4.45
CA LYS A 53 11.86 -10.09 -3.83
C LYS A 53 11.72 -9.97 -2.33
N PHE A 54 10.58 -10.38 -1.78
CA PHE A 54 10.26 -10.19 -0.36
C PHE A 54 9.80 -11.44 0.38
N ASP A 55 9.80 -12.60 -0.29
CA ASP A 55 9.54 -13.90 0.34
C ASP A 55 10.57 -14.18 1.45
N ASN A 56 10.09 -14.24 2.69
CA ASN A 56 10.88 -14.43 3.92
C ASN A 56 12.00 -13.40 4.14
N SER A 57 11.89 -12.20 3.54
CA SER A 57 12.92 -11.16 3.63
C SER A 57 12.39 -9.82 4.14
N TYR A 58 11.29 -9.84 4.92
CA TYR A 58 10.72 -8.64 5.50
C TYR A 58 11.75 -7.85 6.32
N ASN A 59 11.88 -6.54 6.03
CA ASN A 59 12.71 -5.63 6.79
C ASN A 59 12.13 -4.20 6.80
N GLY A 60 11.23 -3.94 7.75
CA GLY A 60 10.61 -2.63 7.99
C GLY A 60 11.42 -1.67 8.87
N SER A 61 12.65 -2.02 9.26
CA SER A 61 13.40 -1.21 10.23
C SER A 61 13.89 0.13 9.67
N PHE A 62 13.83 1.19 10.48
CA PHE A 62 14.46 2.48 10.18
C PHE A 62 15.57 2.76 11.17
N ASP A 63 16.61 3.46 10.72
CA ASP A 63 17.56 4.05 11.65
C ASP A 63 16.85 5.15 12.47
N SER A 64 17.14 5.18 13.77
CA SER A 64 16.50 6.01 14.80
C SER A 64 16.58 7.52 14.56
N LYS A 65 17.41 7.98 13.61
CA LYS A 65 17.58 9.39 13.24
C LYS A 65 17.07 9.66 11.82
N LEU A 66 15.75 9.77 11.67
CA LEU A 66 15.17 10.30 10.44
C LEU A 66 15.45 11.80 10.32
N ASN A 67 16.45 12.15 9.51
CA ASN A 67 16.74 13.51 9.08
C ASN A 67 15.82 13.90 7.89
N ASN A 68 16.02 15.10 7.33
CA ASN A 68 15.35 15.53 6.10
C ASN A 68 15.76 14.73 4.85
N LYS A 69 16.51 13.62 5.02
CA LYS A 69 17.05 12.78 3.97
C LYS A 69 17.07 11.32 4.44
N LEU A 70 16.58 10.42 3.60
CA LEU A 70 16.42 9.00 3.92
C LEU A 70 16.73 8.12 2.71
N ASN A 71 17.68 7.21 2.88
CA ASN A 71 18.00 6.20 1.88
C ASN A 71 17.24 4.91 2.20
N LEU A 72 16.37 4.48 1.30
CA LEU A 72 15.57 3.26 1.46
C LEU A 72 16.32 1.98 1.07
N GLN A 73 17.53 2.11 0.52
CA GLN A 73 18.41 0.99 0.16
C GLN A 73 17.75 -0.03 -0.78
N ASN A 74 16.91 0.44 -1.71
CA ASN A 74 16.10 -0.38 -2.61
C ASN A 74 15.15 -1.35 -1.88
N ARG A 75 14.80 -1.09 -0.62
CA ARG A 75 13.74 -1.82 0.07
C ARG A 75 12.39 -1.38 -0.46
N SER A 76 11.47 -2.34 -0.54
CA SER A 76 10.10 -2.08 -0.97
C SER A 76 9.38 -1.18 0.01
N CYS A 77 8.64 -0.20 -0.51
CA CYS A 77 7.70 0.63 0.22
C CYS A 77 6.56 -0.18 0.86
N LEU A 78 6.33 -1.43 0.45
CA LEU A 78 5.44 -2.34 1.19
C LEU A 78 5.98 -2.68 2.60
N MET A 79 7.30 -2.65 2.79
CA MET A 79 7.93 -2.93 4.09
C MET A 79 8.15 -1.66 4.92
N VAL A 80 8.66 -0.61 4.27
CA VAL A 80 9.17 0.59 4.95
C VAL A 80 8.21 1.77 4.85
N GLY A 81 7.32 1.78 3.85
CA GLY A 81 6.40 2.88 3.58
C GLY A 81 5.52 3.26 4.77
N PRO A 82 4.86 2.31 5.47
CA PRO A 82 3.95 2.64 6.57
C PRO A 82 4.62 3.44 7.68
N GLY A 83 5.77 2.97 8.19
CA GLY A 83 6.53 3.66 9.23
C GLY A 83 7.04 5.04 8.78
N LEU A 84 7.47 5.17 7.52
CA LEU A 84 7.90 6.45 6.95
C LEU A 84 6.74 7.47 6.93
N ILE A 85 5.60 7.08 6.38
CA ILE A 85 4.46 7.99 6.23
C ILE A 85 3.83 8.32 7.58
N ASP A 86 3.80 7.37 8.53
CA ASP A 86 3.34 7.64 9.89
C ASP A 86 4.25 8.64 10.61
N TYR A 87 5.58 8.50 10.49
CA TYR A 87 6.54 9.49 10.99
C TYR A 87 6.32 10.87 10.36
N MET A 88 6.24 10.95 9.04
CA MET A 88 6.04 12.22 8.34
C MET A 88 4.71 12.88 8.74
N THR A 89 3.65 12.09 8.88
CA THR A 89 2.32 12.54 9.33
C THR A 89 2.39 13.12 10.74
N PHE A 90 3.09 12.44 11.66
CA PHE A 90 3.31 12.92 13.02
C PHE A 90 4.06 14.26 13.04
N GLN A 91 5.15 14.37 12.27
CA GLN A 91 5.92 15.61 12.20
C GLN A 91 5.15 16.76 11.54
N THR A 92 4.33 16.46 10.53
CA THR A 92 3.45 17.46 9.89
C THR A 92 2.42 18.01 10.87
N ASN A 93 1.88 17.18 11.78
CA ASN A 93 0.98 17.67 12.82
C ASN A 93 1.67 18.63 13.80
N LYS A 94 2.98 18.50 14.02
CA LYS A 94 3.76 19.40 14.88
C LYS A 94 4.19 20.68 14.18
N ASN A 95 4.65 20.56 12.93
CA ASN A 95 5.37 21.63 12.22
C ASN A 95 4.56 22.23 11.06
N ASN A 96 3.31 21.80 10.87
CA ASN A 96 2.42 22.08 9.73
C ASN A 96 2.89 21.57 8.37
N GLU A 97 4.19 21.40 8.18
CA GLU A 97 4.79 20.92 6.94
C GLU A 97 6.11 20.19 7.23
N ILE A 98 6.40 19.15 6.47
CA ILE A 98 7.70 18.51 6.44
C ILE A 98 8.06 18.09 5.01
N LYS A 99 9.36 18.15 4.71
CA LYS A 99 9.95 17.66 3.47
C LYS A 99 11.05 16.66 3.79
N ILE A 100 11.00 15.49 3.15
CA ILE A 100 12.06 14.47 3.24
C ILE A 100 12.52 14.11 1.81
N GLU A 101 13.83 14.15 1.60
CA GLU A 101 14.49 13.61 0.41
C GLU A 101 14.59 12.09 0.55
N ILE A 102 13.98 11.36 -0.39
CA ILE A 102 14.02 9.91 -0.50
C ILE A 102 15.05 9.52 -1.55
N ILE A 103 15.89 8.54 -1.22
CA ILE A 103 16.90 7.96 -2.11
C ILE A 103 16.72 6.45 -2.21
N ASN A 104 16.98 5.90 -3.40
CA ASN A 104 16.95 4.45 -3.68
C ASN A 104 15.61 3.80 -3.26
N CYS A 105 14.50 4.45 -3.58
CA CYS A 105 13.16 3.87 -3.46
C CYS A 105 12.95 2.82 -4.55
N ALA A 106 12.52 1.62 -4.19
CA ALA A 106 12.32 0.54 -5.16
C ALA A 106 11.02 0.70 -5.97
N ASP A 107 9.94 1.12 -5.31
CA ASP A 107 8.58 1.03 -5.81
C ASP A 107 7.70 2.18 -5.25
N PRO A 108 7.98 3.42 -5.66
CA PRO A 108 7.36 4.62 -5.09
C PRO A 108 5.83 4.71 -5.24
N LEU A 109 5.21 3.96 -6.16
CA LEU A 109 3.76 3.92 -6.30
C LEU A 109 3.08 3.39 -5.02
N PHE A 110 3.73 2.49 -4.28
CA PHE A 110 3.21 1.95 -3.03
C PHE A 110 3.13 2.99 -1.90
N LEU A 111 3.72 4.17 -2.06
CA LEU A 111 3.53 5.28 -1.12
C LEU A 111 2.17 5.98 -1.31
N ILE A 112 1.57 5.94 -2.51
CA ILE A 112 0.35 6.69 -2.82
C ILE A 112 -0.84 6.32 -1.91
N PRO A 113 -1.15 5.02 -1.66
CA PRO A 113 -2.24 4.64 -0.75
C PRO A 113 -2.03 5.16 0.68
N LEU A 114 -0.77 5.17 1.15
CA LEU A 114 -0.42 5.65 2.48
C LEU A 114 -0.58 7.17 2.58
N LEU A 115 -0.16 7.92 1.56
CA LEU A 115 -0.37 9.37 1.48
C LEU A 115 -1.86 9.73 1.40
N TYR A 116 -2.65 8.94 0.67
CA TYR A 116 -4.11 9.04 0.66
C TYR A 116 -4.72 8.83 2.06
N ARG A 117 -4.17 7.89 2.86
CA ARG A 117 -4.58 7.70 4.26
C ARG A 117 -4.32 8.94 5.11
N SER A 118 -3.20 9.63 4.91
CA SER A 118 -2.88 10.89 5.60
C SER A 118 -3.80 12.05 5.20
N MET A 119 -4.29 12.08 3.96
CA MET A 119 -5.27 13.08 3.50
C MET A 119 -6.55 13.06 4.33
N LYS A 120 -7.02 11.88 4.77
CA LYS A 120 -8.17 11.76 5.69
C LYS A 120 -7.96 12.49 7.03
N LYS A 121 -6.72 12.84 7.39
CA LYS A 121 -6.34 13.63 8.57
C LYS A 121 -6.07 15.12 8.23
N ASN A 122 -6.57 15.60 7.10
CA ASN A 122 -6.28 16.93 6.53
C ASN A 122 -4.78 17.19 6.36
N ILE A 123 -4.03 16.17 5.90
CA ILE A 123 -2.62 16.30 5.53
C ILE A 123 -2.48 15.95 4.06
N PHE A 124 -2.17 16.95 3.25
CA PHE A 124 -2.00 16.83 1.81
C PHE A 124 -0.56 16.48 1.48
N SER A 125 -0.35 15.87 0.33
CA SER A 125 0.98 15.36 -0.04
C SER A 125 1.36 15.73 -1.46
N ASN A 126 2.63 16.03 -1.66
CA ASN A 126 3.23 16.27 -2.96
C ASN A 126 4.54 15.48 -3.08
N ILE A 127 4.74 14.80 -4.20
CA ILE A 127 5.99 14.12 -4.55
C ILE A 127 6.61 14.90 -5.70
N VAL A 128 7.85 15.37 -5.52
CA VAL A 128 8.54 16.22 -6.51
C VAL A 128 9.99 15.79 -6.75
N ASP A 129 10.45 15.91 -7.98
CA ASP A 129 11.87 15.82 -8.35
C ASP A 129 12.32 17.13 -9.02
N GLY A 130 13.09 17.93 -8.30
CA GLY A 130 13.43 19.28 -8.73
C GLY A 130 12.18 20.14 -8.95
N LYS A 131 11.89 20.45 -10.23
CA LYS A 131 10.70 21.20 -10.66
C LYS A 131 9.56 20.30 -11.14
N ASP A 132 9.81 19.01 -11.33
CA ASP A 132 8.83 18.05 -11.83
C ASP A 132 7.92 17.59 -10.68
N THR A 133 6.61 17.77 -10.85
CA THR A 133 5.60 17.18 -9.95
C THR A 133 5.34 15.74 -10.38
N LEU A 134 5.52 14.79 -9.46
CA LEU A 134 5.36 13.36 -9.69
C LEU A 134 4.05 12.82 -9.13
N ALA A 135 3.55 13.38 -8.04
CA ALA A 135 2.21 13.08 -7.53
C ALA A 135 1.68 14.19 -6.65
N VAL A 136 0.38 14.41 -6.68
CA VAL A 136 -0.33 15.32 -5.76
C VAL A 136 -1.52 14.58 -5.19
N ILE A 137 -1.64 14.55 -3.86
CA ILE A 137 -2.75 13.92 -3.14
C ILE A 137 -3.51 15.02 -2.40
N ASN A 138 -4.70 15.35 -2.92
CA ASN A 138 -5.56 16.44 -2.44
C ASN A 138 -6.88 15.90 -1.88
N LYS A 139 -7.83 16.79 -1.52
CA LYS A 139 -9.11 16.43 -0.90
C LYS A 139 -10.04 15.57 -1.77
N GLU A 140 -9.96 15.71 -3.08
CA GLU A 140 -10.95 15.15 -4.01
C GLU A 140 -10.32 14.26 -5.08
N ASN A 141 -9.03 14.47 -5.36
CA ASN A 141 -8.35 13.83 -6.45
C ASN A 141 -6.87 13.54 -6.14
N ILE A 142 -6.32 12.64 -6.94
CA ILE A 142 -4.89 12.33 -6.98
C ILE A 142 -4.38 12.53 -8.40
N PHE A 143 -3.27 13.22 -8.53
CA PHE A 143 -2.43 13.16 -9.71
C PHE A 143 -1.28 12.18 -9.48
N ILE A 144 -0.97 11.35 -10.48
CA ILE A 144 0.20 10.46 -10.46
C ILE A 144 0.86 10.50 -11.84
N HIS A 145 2.06 11.05 -11.91
CA HIS A 145 2.85 11.12 -13.12
C HIS A 145 3.21 9.70 -13.63
N PRO A 146 3.25 9.45 -14.96
CA PRO A 146 3.54 8.13 -15.52
C PRO A 146 4.84 7.47 -15.04
N LYS A 147 5.88 8.26 -14.72
CA LYS A 147 7.14 7.75 -14.14
C LYS A 147 6.90 7.06 -12.79
N LEU A 148 6.03 7.63 -11.95
CA LEU A 148 5.69 7.08 -10.64
C LEU A 148 4.76 5.86 -10.77
N LYS A 149 3.75 5.93 -11.65
CA LYS A 149 2.85 4.78 -11.96
C LYS A 149 3.62 3.52 -12.39
N LYS A 150 4.78 3.69 -13.04
CA LYS A 150 5.63 2.59 -13.51
C LYS A 150 6.73 2.17 -12.52
N ASN A 151 6.77 2.75 -11.31
CA ASN A 151 7.85 2.54 -10.34
C ASN A 151 9.26 2.82 -10.92
N LYS A 152 9.40 3.79 -11.85
CA LYS A 152 10.66 4.11 -12.55
C LYS A 152 11.37 5.33 -11.98
N HIS A 153 11.17 5.63 -10.69
CA HIS A 153 11.73 6.84 -10.09
C HIS A 153 12.16 6.58 -8.64
N SER A 154 13.47 6.52 -8.41
CA SER A 154 14.03 6.07 -7.14
C SER A 154 14.41 7.19 -6.17
N ASN A 155 14.59 8.41 -6.68
CA ASN A 155 15.04 9.55 -5.88
C ASN A 155 14.08 10.73 -6.06
N PHE A 156 13.51 11.25 -4.98
CA PHE A 156 12.51 12.33 -5.02
C PHE A 156 12.34 12.95 -3.64
N ASN A 157 11.60 14.05 -3.54
CA ASN A 157 11.17 14.60 -2.27
C ASN A 157 9.70 14.29 -2.02
N ILE A 158 9.37 13.85 -0.81
CA ILE A 158 8.00 13.81 -0.32
C ILE A 158 7.78 15.03 0.57
N ILE A 159 6.70 15.75 0.32
CA ILE A 159 6.27 16.89 1.12
C ILE A 159 4.87 16.57 1.67
N LEU A 160 4.72 16.61 2.99
CA LEU A 160 3.40 16.56 3.65
C LEU A 160 3.13 17.94 4.25
N SER A 161 1.91 18.46 4.05
CA SER A 161 1.53 19.78 4.53
C SER A 161 0.05 19.83 4.96
N LYS A 162 -0.27 20.72 5.89
CA LYS A 162 -1.67 21.11 6.18
C LYS A 162 -2.25 22.00 5.09
N LYS A 163 -1.41 22.56 4.21
CA LYS A 163 -1.83 23.34 3.04
C LYS A 163 -2.06 22.43 1.85
N ILE A 164 -3.10 22.73 1.07
CA ILE A 164 -3.40 22.03 -0.18
C ILE A 164 -2.31 22.38 -1.20
N PHE A 165 -1.91 21.40 -2.01
CA PHE A 165 -0.99 21.62 -3.10
C PHE A 165 -1.76 21.88 -4.39
N GLU A 166 -1.40 22.94 -5.10
CA GLU A 166 -1.89 23.17 -6.45
C GLU A 166 -1.06 22.34 -7.43
N THR A 167 -1.75 21.76 -8.40
CA THR A 167 -1.13 21.17 -9.59
C THR A 167 -0.94 22.25 -10.65
N LEU A 168 0.24 22.31 -11.25
CA LEU A 168 0.51 23.16 -12.42
C LEU A 168 0.23 22.43 -13.74
N ASP A 169 -0.15 21.14 -13.69
CA ASP A 169 -0.43 20.35 -14.88
C ASP A 169 -1.87 20.58 -15.35
N ASN A 170 -2.00 21.27 -16.48
CA ASN A 170 -3.27 21.53 -17.15
C ASN A 170 -3.80 20.29 -17.91
N ASN A 171 -2.98 19.23 -18.07
CA ASN A 171 -3.38 17.97 -18.66
C ASN A 171 -3.93 17.02 -17.58
N LYS A 172 -5.23 16.72 -17.72
CA LYS A 172 -6.17 16.29 -16.69
C LYS A 172 -6.16 14.78 -16.37
N ASP A 173 -5.01 14.15 -16.16
CA ASP A 173 -4.99 12.73 -15.73
C ASP A 173 -5.10 12.60 -14.20
N PHE A 174 -6.13 13.24 -13.64
CA PHE A 174 -6.51 13.11 -12.24
C PHE A 174 -7.36 11.86 -12.04
N ILE A 175 -7.08 11.15 -10.96
CA ILE A 175 -7.90 10.06 -10.47
C ILE A 175 -8.83 10.63 -9.39
N ASP A 176 -10.13 10.60 -9.64
CA ASP A 176 -11.14 11.08 -8.71
C ASP A 176 -11.45 10.02 -7.64
N TYR A 177 -11.73 10.46 -6.41
CA TYR A 177 -12.07 9.53 -5.31
C TYR A 177 -13.40 8.80 -5.49
N SER A 178 -14.28 9.27 -6.38
CA SER A 178 -15.47 8.54 -6.80
C SER A 178 -15.13 7.21 -7.49
N THR A 179 -13.93 7.04 -8.07
CA THR A 179 -13.46 5.75 -8.59
C THR A 179 -13.48 4.68 -7.51
N LEU A 180 -13.00 4.99 -6.31
CA LEU A 180 -13.07 4.06 -5.17
C LEU A 180 -14.52 3.67 -4.88
N LYS A 181 -15.43 4.65 -4.75
CA LYS A 181 -16.84 4.36 -4.44
C LYS A 181 -17.50 3.48 -5.49
N LYS A 182 -17.20 3.74 -6.78
CA LYS A 182 -17.69 2.95 -7.90
C LYS A 182 -17.19 1.50 -7.80
N ASN A 183 -15.88 1.32 -7.66
CA ASN A 183 -15.25 0.00 -7.67
C ASN A 183 -15.57 -0.81 -6.41
N LEU A 184 -15.78 -0.17 -5.25
CA LEU A 184 -16.34 -0.81 -4.06
C LEU A 184 -17.75 -1.37 -4.27
N SER A 185 -18.54 -0.76 -5.15
CA SER A 185 -19.93 -1.15 -5.42
C SER A 185 -20.03 -2.21 -6.53
N SER A 186 -19.18 -2.14 -7.55
CA SER A 186 -19.16 -3.09 -8.68
C SER A 186 -18.28 -4.33 -8.44
N GLY A 187 -17.44 -4.29 -7.40
CA GLY A 187 -16.37 -5.25 -7.19
C GLY A 187 -15.16 -4.99 -8.08
N LEU A 188 -14.07 -5.69 -7.76
CA LEU A 188 -12.75 -5.62 -8.37
C LEU A 188 -12.54 -6.81 -9.28
N ASN A 189 -11.88 -6.59 -10.42
CA ASN A 189 -11.62 -7.62 -11.43
C ASN A 189 -10.11 -7.77 -11.68
N PRO A 190 -9.34 -8.27 -10.69
CA PRO A 190 -7.92 -8.53 -10.89
C PRO A 190 -7.71 -9.53 -12.03
N ASN A 191 -6.54 -9.46 -12.66
CA ASN A 191 -6.12 -10.46 -13.64
C ASN A 191 -6.14 -11.86 -12.98
N SER A 192 -6.73 -12.85 -13.66
CA SER A 192 -6.91 -14.18 -13.09
C SER A 192 -5.59 -14.88 -12.76
N VAL A 193 -4.58 -14.74 -13.63
CA VAL A 193 -3.25 -15.36 -13.41
C VAL A 193 -2.58 -14.74 -12.18
N ASP A 194 -2.63 -13.41 -12.06
CA ASP A 194 -2.06 -12.71 -10.90
C ASP A 194 -2.81 -13.05 -9.60
N TRP A 195 -4.14 -13.18 -9.68
CA TRP A 195 -4.97 -13.58 -8.56
C TRP A 195 -4.67 -15.00 -8.09
N ASP A 196 -4.50 -15.94 -9.02
CA ASP A 196 -4.17 -17.33 -8.71
C ASP A 196 -2.82 -17.43 -7.99
N ILE A 197 -1.80 -16.66 -8.44
CA ILE A 197 -0.49 -16.58 -7.78
C ILE A 197 -0.63 -16.12 -6.32
N ILE A 198 -1.34 -15.02 -6.08
CA ILE A 198 -1.47 -14.48 -4.72
C ILE A 198 -2.28 -15.44 -3.84
N SER A 199 -3.29 -16.09 -4.42
CA SER A 199 -4.09 -17.10 -3.72
C SER A 199 -3.23 -18.30 -3.30
N GLU A 200 -2.34 -18.80 -4.18
CA GLU A 200 -1.36 -19.85 -3.86
C GLU A 200 -0.46 -19.45 -2.69
N ILE A 201 0.02 -18.21 -2.66
CA ILE A 201 0.82 -17.69 -1.55
C ILE A 201 -0.02 -17.63 -0.26
N ALA A 202 -1.28 -17.18 -0.34
CA ALA A 202 -2.18 -17.11 0.82
C ALA A 202 -2.42 -18.49 1.46
N PHE A 203 -2.47 -19.56 0.67
CA PHE A 203 -2.59 -20.93 1.19
C PHE A 203 -1.45 -21.35 2.13
N ARG A 204 -0.27 -20.71 2.07
CA ARG A 204 0.84 -20.96 3.01
C ARG A 204 0.49 -20.67 4.47
N THR A 205 -0.53 -19.83 4.70
CA THR A 205 -1.01 -19.51 6.05
C THR A 205 -2.08 -20.46 6.58
N TYR A 206 -2.57 -21.37 5.75
CA TYR A 206 -3.63 -22.28 6.16
C TYR A 206 -3.02 -23.40 6.99
N VAL A 207 -3.65 -23.68 8.12
CA VAL A 207 -3.30 -24.86 8.91
C VAL A 207 -3.65 -26.09 8.06
N PRO A 208 -2.76 -27.09 7.95
CA PRO A 208 -3.10 -28.34 7.29
C PRO A 208 -4.37 -28.94 7.90
N GLU A 209 -5.28 -29.47 7.07
CA GLU A 209 -6.38 -30.28 7.59
C GLU A 209 -5.79 -31.52 8.28
N SER A 210 -5.62 -31.47 9.60
CA SER A 210 -5.27 -32.66 10.39
C SER A 210 -6.52 -33.51 10.62
N GLU A 211 -6.36 -34.83 10.71
CA GLU A 211 -7.46 -35.74 11.09
C GLU A 211 -8.11 -35.32 12.42
N GLU A 212 -7.32 -34.77 13.34
CA GLU A 212 -7.78 -34.23 14.62
C GLU A 212 -8.73 -33.03 14.47
N SER A 213 -8.54 -32.19 13.43
CA SER A 213 -9.45 -31.08 13.11
C SER A 213 -10.76 -31.57 12.49
N ARG A 214 -10.79 -32.75 11.84
CA ARG A 214 -12.01 -33.36 11.31
C ARG A 214 -12.82 -34.04 12.41
N GLU A 215 -12.16 -34.69 13.36
CA GLU A 215 -12.84 -35.36 14.49
C GLU A 215 -13.44 -34.37 15.49
N LYS A 216 -12.79 -33.23 15.73
CA LYS A 216 -13.21 -32.30 16.80
C LYS A 216 -14.31 -31.33 16.43
N GLY A 217 -14.63 -31.14 15.14
CA GLY A 217 -15.71 -30.28 14.65
C GLY A 217 -15.64 -28.82 15.15
N ALA A 218 -15.57 -27.84 14.26
CA ALA A 218 -15.68 -26.43 14.67
C ALA A 218 -17.13 -26.08 15.06
N GLY A 219 -17.57 -26.49 16.25
CA GLY A 219 -18.85 -26.09 16.84
C GLY A 219 -19.61 -27.23 17.51
N GLY A 220 -19.72 -27.16 18.83
CA GLY A 220 -20.60 -28.02 19.63
C GLY A 220 -19.92 -28.62 20.85
N GLY A 221 -19.32 -27.80 21.72
CA GLY A 221 -19.08 -28.24 23.09
C GLY A 221 -20.45 -28.32 23.78
N ASP A 222 -20.87 -29.53 24.17
CA ASP A 222 -22.05 -29.76 24.99
C ASP A 222 -21.95 -28.93 26.28
N ALA A 223 -22.60 -27.77 26.27
CA ALA A 223 -22.83 -26.96 27.44
C ALA A 223 -24.15 -27.42 28.08
N ASN A 224 -24.12 -28.59 28.72
CA ASN A 224 -25.12 -29.04 29.68
C ASN A 224 -24.49 -30.12 30.57
N ASP A 225 -23.92 -29.69 31.70
CA ASP A 225 -23.80 -30.47 32.95
C ASP A 225 -23.82 -29.50 34.13
#